data_AF-A0A7J8LGR0-F1
#
_entry.id   AF-A0A7J8LGR0-F1
#
_cell.length_a   1.000
_cell.length_b   1.000
_cell.length_c   1.000
_cell.angle_alpha   90.00
_cell.angle_beta   90.00
_cell.angle_gamma   90.00
#
_symmetry.space_group_name_H-M   'P 1'
#
loop_
_entity.id
_entity.type
_entity.pdbx_description
1 polymer ?
#
loop_
_entity_poly.entity_id
_entity_poly.type
_entity_poly.pdbx_seq_one_letter_code
_entity_poly.pdbx_strand_id
1 'polypeptide(L)'
;YHGGTNFGRTAGGPFITTSYDYDAPVDEYGLIRQPKYGHLKELHKAVKMCERALVSADPVVTSLGNFQQAHTYTSESGDCVAFLSNYDTKSAARVLFNNMHYNLPPWSISILPDCRNVVFNTAKVGVQTSQMQMLPTNTKMFSWETYDEDTSALDDSLMISANGLLEQINVTRDASDYLWYITSVDIGSSESFLRGGELPTLIVQSTGHAVHIFINGQLSGSAFGTRENRRFKFTGKVNLHAGTNKIALLSVAVGLPNVGGHFETWNTGILGPVALHGLDQGKRDLSWQKWTYQ
;
A
#
# COMPACT_ATOMS: atom_id res chain seq x y z
N TYR A 1 -6.79 -15.84 -2.27
CA TYR A 1 -7.23 -16.41 -3.57
C TYR A 1 -8.06 -15.41 -4.36
N HIS A 2 -8.92 -14.65 -3.68
CA HIS A 2 -9.46 -13.37 -4.16
C HIS A 2 -8.92 -12.29 -3.23
N GLY A 3 -8.48 -11.17 -3.79
CA GLY A 3 -7.95 -10.04 -3.03
C GLY A 3 -9.05 -9.06 -2.63
N GLY A 4 -9.74 -8.50 -3.63
CA GLY A 4 -10.90 -7.61 -3.44
C GLY A 4 -10.51 -6.14 -3.26
N THR A 5 -11.28 -5.43 -2.44
CA THR A 5 -11.18 -3.98 -2.25
C THR A 5 -11.20 -3.62 -0.77
N ASN A 6 -10.34 -2.70 -0.37
CA ASN A 6 -10.35 -2.05 0.94
C ASN A 6 -11.41 -0.95 0.95
N PHE A 7 -12.67 -1.31 1.21
CA PHE A 7 -13.78 -0.35 1.27
C PHE A 7 -13.73 0.52 2.54
N GLY A 8 -14.38 1.68 2.46
CA GLY A 8 -14.43 2.63 3.57
C GLY A 8 -13.05 3.23 3.85
N ARG A 9 -12.77 3.52 5.13
CA ARG A 9 -11.53 4.15 5.57
C ARG A 9 -10.70 3.34 6.57
N THR A 10 -11.30 2.35 7.21
CA THR A 10 -10.67 1.55 8.28
C THR A 10 -9.95 0.29 7.76
N ALA A 11 -10.05 -0.01 6.46
CA ALA A 11 -9.40 -1.16 5.85
C ALA A 11 -8.07 -0.78 5.18
N GLY A 12 -7.05 -1.63 5.35
CA GLY A 12 -5.74 -1.46 4.72
C GLY A 12 -4.73 -0.68 5.56
N GLY A 13 -3.91 0.14 4.88
CA GLY A 13 -2.92 1.04 5.49
C GLY A 13 -1.54 0.44 5.81
N PRO A 14 -0.54 1.30 6.05
CA PRO A 14 -0.47 2.69 5.60
C PRO A 14 -0.10 2.70 4.09
N PHE A 15 -0.65 3.63 3.31
CA PHE A 15 -0.39 3.76 1.86
C PHE A 15 -0.72 2.50 1.03
N ILE A 16 -1.57 1.61 1.53
CA ILE A 16 -2.16 0.54 0.73
C ILE A 16 -3.32 1.14 -0.07
N THR A 17 -3.36 0.85 -1.36
CA THR A 17 -4.42 1.32 -2.26
C THR A 17 -5.79 0.75 -1.86
N THR A 18 -6.85 1.43 -2.28
CA THR A 18 -8.22 0.90 -2.19
C THR A 18 -8.33 -0.46 -2.90
N SER A 19 -7.70 -0.60 -4.07
CA SER A 19 -7.57 -1.90 -4.74
C SER A 19 -6.67 -2.84 -3.94
N TYR A 20 -7.15 -4.05 -3.70
CA TYR A 20 -6.38 -5.16 -3.13
C TYR A 20 -6.36 -6.37 -4.08
N ASP A 21 -6.39 -6.14 -5.40
CA ASP A 21 -6.44 -7.17 -6.46
C ASP A 21 -5.39 -8.27 -6.31
N TYR A 22 -4.16 -7.89 -5.95
CA TYR A 22 -3.03 -8.79 -5.69
C TYR A 22 -2.63 -9.71 -6.87
N ASP A 23 -3.04 -9.36 -8.10
CA ASP A 23 -2.95 -10.24 -9.28
C ASP A 23 -3.54 -11.63 -8.97
N ALA A 24 -4.59 -11.68 -8.14
CA ALA A 24 -5.16 -12.90 -7.64
C ALA A 24 -5.86 -13.70 -8.75
N PRO A 25 -6.01 -15.05 -8.61
CA PRO A 25 -6.77 -15.87 -9.56
C PRO A 25 -8.20 -15.38 -9.80
N VAL A 26 -8.83 -14.75 -8.81
CA VAL A 26 -10.07 -14.01 -8.95
C VAL A 26 -9.73 -12.54 -8.70
N ASP A 27 -9.90 -11.70 -9.72
CA ASP A 27 -9.53 -10.28 -9.68
C ASP A 27 -10.38 -9.48 -8.68
N GLU A 28 -10.04 -8.21 -8.46
CA GLU A 28 -10.74 -7.31 -7.55
C GLU A 28 -12.27 -7.30 -7.73
N TYR A 29 -12.76 -7.45 -8.96
CA TYR A 29 -14.19 -7.36 -9.28
C TYR A 29 -14.90 -8.72 -9.22
N GLY A 30 -14.20 -9.78 -8.82
CA GLY A 30 -14.75 -11.13 -8.75
C GLY A 30 -14.70 -11.88 -10.08
N LEU A 31 -14.01 -11.36 -11.10
CA LEU A 31 -13.87 -12.02 -12.39
C LEU A 31 -12.71 -13.02 -12.37
N ILE A 32 -12.84 -14.07 -13.18
CA ILE A 32 -11.81 -15.09 -13.33
C ILE A 32 -10.64 -14.52 -14.12
N ARG A 33 -9.46 -14.46 -13.49
CA ARG A 33 -8.22 -14.01 -14.14
C ARG A 33 -7.55 -15.17 -14.87
N GLN A 34 -7.71 -15.21 -16.20
CA GLN A 34 -7.02 -16.18 -17.03
C GLN A 34 -5.67 -15.66 -17.54
N PRO A 35 -4.65 -16.54 -17.65
CA PRO A 35 -4.74 -18.00 -17.50
C PRO A 35 -4.53 -18.50 -16.06
N LYS A 36 -4.22 -17.62 -15.10
CA LYS A 36 -3.79 -18.00 -13.75
C LYS A 36 -4.79 -18.90 -13.04
N TYR A 37 -6.07 -18.52 -13.01
CA TYR A 37 -7.12 -19.33 -12.40
C TYR A 37 -7.21 -20.73 -13.02
N GLY A 38 -7.31 -20.80 -14.36
CA GLY A 38 -7.46 -22.06 -15.07
C GLY A 38 -6.23 -22.95 -14.95
N HIS A 39 -5.03 -22.37 -15.04
CA HIS A 39 -3.78 -23.12 -14.88
C HIS A 39 -3.63 -23.72 -13.48
N LEU A 40 -3.96 -22.95 -12.44
CA LEU A 40 -3.99 -23.46 -11.06
C LEU A 40 -5.10 -24.50 -10.85
N LYS A 41 -6.25 -24.35 -11.50
CA LYS A 41 -7.33 -25.36 -11.46
C LYS A 41 -6.86 -26.69 -12.04
N GLU A 42 -6.18 -26.69 -13.18
CA GLU A 42 -5.65 -27.93 -13.78
C GLU A 42 -4.50 -28.51 -12.95
N LEU A 43 -3.65 -27.67 -12.35
CA LEU A 43 -2.66 -28.12 -11.34
C LEU A 43 -3.35 -28.85 -10.19
N HIS A 44 -4.39 -28.26 -9.59
CA HIS A 44 -5.11 -28.89 -8.48
C HIS A 44 -5.73 -30.23 -8.87
N LYS A 45 -6.29 -30.35 -10.09
CA LYS A 45 -6.78 -31.64 -10.60
C LYS A 45 -5.66 -32.68 -10.70
N ALA A 46 -4.50 -32.29 -11.24
CA ALA A 46 -3.34 -33.19 -11.33
C ALA A 46 -2.84 -33.64 -9.95
N VAL A 47 -2.77 -32.73 -8.98
CA VAL A 47 -2.42 -33.07 -7.59
C VAL A 47 -3.47 -34.00 -6.97
N LYS A 48 -4.76 -33.78 -7.24
CA LYS A 48 -5.84 -34.66 -6.75
C LYS A 48 -5.78 -36.07 -7.33
N MET A 49 -5.36 -36.24 -8.58
CA MET A 49 -5.08 -37.57 -9.13
C MET A 49 -3.94 -38.30 -8.40
N CYS A 50 -3.02 -37.53 -7.80
CA CYS A 50 -1.88 -38.06 -7.06
C CYS A 50 -2.16 -38.27 -5.56
N GLU A 51 -3.33 -37.88 -5.07
CA GLU A 51 -3.64 -37.72 -3.64
C GLU A 51 -3.31 -38.97 -2.82
N ARG A 52 -3.69 -40.16 -3.29
CA ARG A 52 -3.47 -41.42 -2.54
C ARG A 52 -2.01 -41.71 -2.30
N ALA A 53 -1.15 -41.60 -3.31
CA ALA A 53 0.28 -41.84 -3.17
C ALA A 53 0.96 -40.75 -2.32
N LEU A 54 0.54 -39.48 -2.50
CA LEU A 54 1.09 -38.34 -1.76
C LEU A 54 0.84 -38.43 -0.24
N VAL A 55 -0.28 -39.01 0.19
CA VAL A 55 -0.63 -39.13 1.63
C VAL A 55 -0.22 -40.47 2.25
N SER A 56 0.32 -41.40 1.46
CA SER A 56 0.69 -42.75 1.93
C SER A 56 2.18 -43.07 1.84
N ALA A 57 2.98 -42.19 1.24
CA ALA A 57 4.41 -42.40 1.09
C ALA A 57 5.18 -41.08 1.12
N ASP A 58 6.45 -41.15 1.52
CA ASP A 58 7.40 -40.07 1.34
C ASP A 58 8.06 -40.14 -0.05
N PRO A 59 8.51 -39.02 -0.62
CA PRO A 59 9.15 -39.01 -1.92
C PRO A 59 10.55 -39.65 -1.89
N VAL A 60 10.83 -40.53 -2.83
CA VAL A 60 12.18 -40.93 -3.20
C VAL A 60 12.70 -39.97 -4.28
N VAL A 61 13.77 -39.25 -3.96
CA VAL A 61 14.39 -38.27 -4.86
C VAL A 61 15.50 -38.92 -5.67
N THR A 62 15.41 -38.84 -6.99
CA THR A 62 16.43 -39.36 -7.93
C THR A 62 16.93 -38.24 -8.83
N SER A 63 18.25 -38.12 -8.98
CA SER A 63 18.84 -37.18 -9.93
C SER A 63 18.63 -37.66 -11.37
N LEU A 64 18.14 -36.78 -12.24
CA LEU A 64 17.96 -37.03 -13.67
C LEU A 64 18.96 -36.24 -14.54
N GLY A 65 19.74 -35.36 -13.91
CA GLY A 65 20.70 -34.47 -14.56
C GLY A 65 21.21 -33.42 -13.59
N ASN A 66 22.00 -32.47 -14.08
CA ASN A 66 22.62 -31.43 -13.23
C ASN A 66 21.59 -30.54 -12.52
N PHE A 67 20.46 -30.27 -13.16
CA PHE A 67 19.37 -29.43 -12.64
C PHE A 67 18.01 -30.14 -12.66
N GLN A 68 17.97 -31.44 -12.91
CA GLN A 68 16.74 -32.20 -13.08
C GLN A 68 16.62 -33.29 -12.02
N GLN A 69 15.43 -33.44 -11.44
CA GLN A 69 15.13 -34.46 -10.44
C GLN A 69 13.81 -35.14 -10.73
N ALA A 70 13.69 -36.38 -10.28
CA ALA A 70 12.42 -37.08 -10.10
C ALA A 70 12.12 -37.18 -8.60
N HIS A 71 10.92 -36.78 -8.20
CA HIS A 71 10.37 -37.07 -6.88
C HIS A 71 9.28 -38.10 -7.07
N THR A 72 9.54 -39.33 -6.63
CA THR A 72 8.65 -40.48 -6.86
C THR A 72 8.01 -40.91 -5.56
N TYR A 73 6.69 -41.04 -5.56
CA TYR A 73 5.90 -41.56 -4.45
C TYR A 73 5.38 -42.93 -4.85
N THR A 74 5.63 -43.95 -4.04
CA THR A 74 5.15 -45.31 -4.28
C THR A 74 4.44 -45.80 -3.04
N SER A 75 3.13 -46.02 -3.18
CA SER A 75 2.32 -46.58 -2.08
C SER A 75 2.56 -48.08 -1.93
N GLU A 76 2.29 -48.62 -0.74
CA GLU A 76 2.31 -50.07 -0.49
C GLU A 76 1.32 -50.84 -1.38
N SER A 77 0.23 -50.19 -1.80
CA SER A 77 -0.77 -50.73 -2.73
C SER A 77 -0.33 -50.74 -4.20
N GLY A 78 0.86 -50.20 -4.52
CA GLY A 78 1.43 -50.20 -5.86
C GLY A 78 1.13 -48.96 -6.72
N ASP A 79 0.38 -47.97 -6.21
CA ASP A 79 0.23 -46.68 -6.89
C ASP A 79 1.59 -45.98 -6.99
N CYS A 80 1.91 -45.44 -8.17
CA CYS A 80 3.16 -44.71 -8.43
C CYS A 80 2.86 -43.32 -8.99
N VAL A 81 3.35 -42.29 -8.32
CA VAL A 81 3.30 -40.90 -8.79
C VAL A 81 4.71 -40.35 -8.94
N ALA A 82 4.97 -39.58 -9.99
CA ALA A 82 6.24 -38.89 -10.17
C ALA A 82 6.06 -37.40 -10.48
N PHE A 83 6.94 -36.58 -9.91
CA PHE A 83 7.13 -35.18 -10.27
C PHE A 83 8.52 -35.03 -10.88
N LEU A 84 8.59 -34.66 -12.16
CA LEU A 84 9.84 -34.46 -12.87
C LEU A 84 10.14 -32.97 -12.97
N SER A 85 11.13 -32.50 -12.22
CA SER A 85 11.49 -31.09 -12.13
C SER A 85 12.69 -30.75 -13.00
N ASN A 86 12.69 -29.53 -13.54
CA ASN A 86 13.83 -28.86 -14.14
C ASN A 86 14.00 -27.50 -13.47
N TYR A 87 15.04 -27.35 -12.66
CA TYR A 87 15.35 -26.11 -11.95
C TYR A 87 16.20 -25.14 -12.77
N ASP A 88 16.65 -25.52 -13.98
CA ASP A 88 17.31 -24.59 -14.89
C ASP A 88 16.28 -23.52 -15.33
N THR A 89 16.57 -22.25 -15.02
CA THR A 89 15.68 -21.12 -15.33
C THR A 89 15.75 -20.66 -16.78
N LYS A 90 16.70 -21.17 -17.56
CA LYS A 90 17.00 -20.71 -18.93
C LYS A 90 16.84 -21.80 -19.97
N SER A 91 17.15 -23.04 -19.64
CA SER A 91 17.27 -24.12 -20.63
C SER A 91 16.24 -25.23 -20.42
N ALA A 92 15.63 -25.67 -21.52
CA ALA A 92 14.84 -26.89 -21.52
C ALA A 92 15.77 -28.11 -21.45
N ALA A 93 15.30 -29.19 -20.84
CA ALA A 93 16.05 -30.44 -20.70
C ALA A 93 15.21 -31.63 -21.15
N ARG A 94 15.88 -32.61 -21.78
CA ARG A 94 15.29 -33.92 -22.08
C ARG A 94 15.86 -34.94 -21.09
N VAL A 95 14.99 -35.51 -20.25
CA VAL A 95 15.38 -36.48 -19.22
C VAL A 95 14.88 -37.88 -19.57
N LEU A 96 15.55 -38.91 -19.06
CA LEU A 96 15.11 -40.30 -19.13
C LEU A 96 14.56 -40.71 -17.76
N PHE A 97 13.29 -41.12 -17.69
CA PHE A 97 12.64 -41.60 -16.48
C PHE A 97 11.73 -42.78 -16.82
N ASN A 98 11.79 -43.88 -16.05
CA ASN A 98 11.04 -45.11 -16.33
C ASN A 98 11.10 -45.55 -17.81
N ASN A 99 12.31 -45.52 -18.38
CA ASN A 99 12.58 -45.90 -19.77
C ASN A 99 11.83 -45.07 -20.84
N MET A 100 11.35 -43.88 -20.47
CA MET A 100 10.73 -42.93 -21.40
C MET A 100 11.40 -41.57 -21.31
N HIS A 101 11.36 -40.83 -22.42
CA HIS A 101 11.93 -39.50 -22.50
C HIS A 101 10.89 -38.41 -22.25
N TYR A 102 11.21 -37.46 -21.39
CA TYR A 102 10.36 -36.30 -21.11
C TYR A 102 11.11 -35.01 -21.41
N ASN A 103 10.43 -34.10 -22.13
CA ASN A 103 10.93 -32.75 -22.37
C ASN A 103 10.37 -31.82 -21.28
N LEU A 104 11.25 -31.31 -20.43
CA LEU A 104 10.95 -30.39 -19.36
C LEU A 104 11.35 -28.97 -19.79
N PRO A 105 10.39 -28.04 -19.92
CA PRO A 105 10.70 -26.62 -20.09
C PRO A 105 11.59 -26.07 -18.96
N PRO A 106 12.23 -24.90 -19.16
CA PRO A 106 12.91 -24.20 -18.07
C PRO A 106 11.95 -23.93 -16.91
N TRP A 107 12.47 -23.98 -15.68
CA TRP A 107 11.75 -23.67 -14.44
C TRP A 107 10.37 -24.34 -14.35
N SER A 108 10.34 -25.67 -14.54
CA SER A 108 9.09 -26.40 -14.63
C SER A 108 9.09 -27.75 -13.93
N ILE A 109 7.88 -28.21 -13.59
CA ILE A 109 7.62 -29.55 -13.05
C ILE A 109 6.53 -30.20 -13.89
N SER A 110 6.79 -31.42 -14.36
CA SER A 110 5.78 -32.31 -14.95
C SER A 110 5.22 -33.26 -13.90
N ILE A 111 3.90 -33.45 -13.87
CA ILE A 111 3.19 -34.33 -12.93
C ILE A 111 2.71 -35.57 -13.68
N LEU A 112 3.08 -36.74 -13.16
CA LEU A 112 2.75 -38.06 -13.70
C LEU A 112 2.03 -38.89 -12.62
N PRO A 113 0.69 -38.95 -12.61
CA PRO A 113 -0.09 -39.65 -11.58
C PRO A 113 0.08 -41.18 -11.61
N ASP A 114 0.67 -41.70 -12.68
CA ASP A 114 0.93 -43.12 -12.93
C ASP A 114 2.42 -43.40 -13.22
N CYS A 115 3.30 -42.44 -12.90
CA CYS A 115 4.74 -42.46 -13.22
C CYS A 115 5.07 -42.61 -14.72
N ARG A 116 4.09 -42.39 -15.62
CA ARG A 116 4.23 -42.63 -17.06
C ARG A 116 3.68 -41.50 -17.92
N ASN A 117 2.44 -41.08 -17.71
CA ASN A 117 1.77 -40.09 -18.53
C ASN A 117 1.80 -38.73 -17.85
N VAL A 118 2.33 -37.72 -18.56
CA VAL A 118 2.32 -36.33 -18.08
C VAL A 118 0.91 -35.77 -18.26
N VAL A 119 0.22 -35.50 -17.15
CA VAL A 119 -1.12 -34.86 -17.17
C VAL A 119 -1.06 -33.35 -17.01
N PHE A 120 0.04 -32.83 -16.46
CA PHE A 120 0.24 -31.40 -16.24
C PHE A 120 1.72 -31.05 -16.25
N ASN A 121 2.06 -29.86 -16.76
CA ASN A 121 3.37 -29.26 -16.56
C ASN A 121 3.22 -27.78 -16.20
N THR A 122 3.94 -27.31 -15.18
CA THR A 122 3.78 -25.97 -14.62
C THR A 122 4.09 -24.82 -15.59
N ALA A 123 4.86 -25.06 -16.66
CA ALA A 123 5.19 -24.06 -17.68
C ALA A 123 4.37 -24.20 -18.97
N LYS A 124 3.60 -25.29 -19.12
CA LYS A 124 2.74 -25.50 -20.30
C LYS A 124 1.31 -25.03 -19.99
N VAL A 125 1.06 -23.75 -20.25
CA VAL A 125 -0.23 -23.13 -20.01
C VAL A 125 -1.21 -23.48 -21.14
N GLY A 126 -2.21 -24.32 -20.84
CA GLY A 126 -3.24 -24.76 -21.79
C GLY A 126 -4.51 -23.90 -21.79
N VAL A 127 -4.52 -22.78 -21.06
CA VAL A 127 -5.69 -21.91 -20.89
C VAL A 127 -5.50 -20.59 -21.62
N GLN A 128 -6.53 -20.15 -22.32
CA GLN A 128 -6.52 -18.88 -23.05
C GLN A 128 -6.47 -17.69 -22.07
N THR A 129 -5.55 -16.76 -22.30
CA THR A 129 -5.44 -15.51 -21.54
C THR A 129 -6.65 -14.61 -21.77
N SER A 130 -7.21 -14.07 -20.70
CA SER A 130 -8.26 -13.03 -20.76
C SER A 130 -7.61 -11.64 -20.73
N GLN A 131 -8.19 -10.68 -21.45
CA GLN A 131 -7.82 -9.26 -21.34
C GLN A 131 -8.95 -8.48 -20.68
N MET A 132 -8.66 -7.84 -19.55
CA MET A 132 -9.60 -6.97 -18.87
C MET A 132 -9.76 -5.65 -19.63
N GLN A 133 -10.99 -5.17 -19.74
CA GLN A 133 -11.31 -3.86 -20.32
C GLN A 133 -12.31 -3.12 -19.43
N MET A 134 -12.02 -1.85 -19.17
CA MET A 134 -12.95 -0.93 -18.50
C MET A 134 -13.52 0.00 -19.56
N LEU A 135 -14.75 -0.28 -20.01
CA LEU A 135 -15.43 0.52 -21.02
C LEU A 135 -16.46 1.45 -20.34
N PRO A 136 -16.55 2.73 -20.76
CA PRO A 136 -17.56 3.62 -20.23
C PRO A 136 -18.95 3.11 -20.60
N THR A 137 -19.89 3.17 -19.66
CA THR A 137 -21.30 2.90 -19.93
C THR A 137 -21.97 4.15 -20.50
N ASN A 138 -22.89 4.02 -21.46
CA ASN A 138 -23.69 5.12 -22.02
C ASN A 138 -24.73 5.74 -21.04
N THR A 139 -24.53 5.52 -19.74
CA THR A 139 -25.37 6.08 -18.69
C THR A 139 -25.06 7.57 -18.55
N LYS A 140 -26.10 8.41 -18.60
CA LYS A 140 -25.94 9.85 -18.34
C LYS A 140 -25.48 10.04 -16.90
N MET A 141 -24.38 10.77 -16.70
CA MET A 141 -23.97 11.19 -15.37
C MET A 141 -25.05 12.05 -14.73
N PHE A 142 -25.20 11.92 -13.42
CA PHE A 142 -26.09 12.77 -12.62
C PHE A 142 -25.61 14.23 -12.67
N SER A 143 -26.54 15.17 -12.49
CA SER A 143 -26.20 16.58 -12.24
C SER A 143 -25.41 16.68 -10.94
N TRP A 144 -24.26 17.35 -10.98
CA TRP A 144 -23.41 17.55 -9.80
C TRP A 144 -23.77 18.85 -9.08
N GLU A 145 -23.79 18.79 -7.76
CA GLU A 145 -23.82 19.95 -6.87
C GLU A 145 -22.49 20.01 -6.12
N THR A 146 -22.11 21.20 -5.65
CA THR A 146 -20.85 21.42 -4.92
C THR A 146 -21.13 22.09 -3.59
N TYR A 147 -20.44 21.65 -2.56
CA TYR A 147 -20.38 22.31 -1.26
C TYR A 147 -18.92 22.49 -0.88
N ASP A 148 -18.52 23.73 -0.63
CA ASP A 148 -17.16 24.06 -0.22
C ASP A 148 -17.05 23.95 1.30
N GLU A 149 -16.15 23.09 1.77
CA GLU A 149 -15.87 22.95 3.21
C GLU A 149 -15.22 24.24 3.73
N ASP A 150 -15.84 24.87 4.73
CA ASP A 150 -15.41 26.17 5.24
C ASP A 150 -14.31 26.04 6.30
N THR A 151 -13.08 26.42 5.92
CA THR A 151 -11.92 26.45 6.84
C THR A 151 -11.99 27.57 7.90
N SER A 152 -12.95 28.49 7.78
CA SER A 152 -13.19 29.58 8.72
C SER A 152 -14.27 29.25 9.76
N ALA A 153 -15.21 28.34 9.43
CA ALA A 153 -16.29 27.86 10.29
C ALA A 153 -15.85 26.74 11.26
N LEU A 154 -14.61 26.80 11.72
CA LEU A 154 -14.14 25.89 12.75
C LEU A 154 -14.88 26.27 14.06
N ASP A 155 -15.79 25.42 14.52
CA ASP A 155 -16.69 25.67 15.65
C ASP A 155 -15.90 25.70 16.97
N ASP A 156 -15.74 26.90 17.54
CA ASP A 156 -15.06 27.14 18.81
C ASP A 156 -15.59 26.25 19.97
N SER A 157 -16.83 25.75 19.88
CA SER A 157 -17.43 24.91 20.93
C SER A 157 -16.95 23.45 20.92
N LEU A 158 -16.42 22.96 19.79
CA LEU A 158 -15.91 21.59 19.62
C LEU A 158 -14.38 21.49 19.71
N MET A 159 -13.72 22.64 19.82
CA MET A 159 -12.27 22.73 19.79
C MET A 159 -11.60 22.35 21.10
N ILE A 160 -10.60 21.48 21.01
CA ILE A 160 -9.69 21.19 22.13
C ILE A 160 -8.45 22.07 21.97
N SER A 161 -7.94 22.65 23.06
CA SER A 161 -6.66 23.39 23.04
C SER A 161 -5.63 22.72 23.94
N ALA A 162 -4.37 22.73 23.51
CA ALA A 162 -3.23 22.33 24.32
C ALA A 162 -2.03 23.24 24.09
N ASN A 163 -1.17 23.36 25.09
CA ASN A 163 0.16 23.96 24.90
C ASN A 163 1.06 22.89 24.29
N GLY A 164 1.39 23.05 23.02
CA GLY A 164 2.19 22.11 22.26
C GLY A 164 1.39 21.20 21.32
N LEU A 165 2.14 20.43 20.53
CA LEU A 165 1.64 19.54 19.48
C LEU A 165 1.20 18.17 20.01
N LEU A 166 -0.02 17.74 19.66
CA LEU A 166 -0.58 16.44 20.03
C LEU A 166 -0.46 15.43 18.88
N GLU A 167 -0.28 14.15 19.22
CA GLU A 167 -0.24 13.04 18.25
C GLU A 167 -1.64 12.77 17.69
N GLN A 168 -1.73 12.54 16.37
CA GLN A 168 -3.01 12.54 15.66
C GLN A 168 -3.93 11.41 16.10
N ILE A 169 -3.44 10.17 16.24
CA ILE A 169 -4.29 9.02 16.60
C ILE A 169 -4.78 9.11 18.04
N ASN A 170 -4.00 9.69 18.93
CA ASN A 170 -4.41 9.95 20.30
C ASN A 170 -5.57 10.95 20.38
N VAL A 171 -5.61 11.94 19.48
CA VAL A 171 -6.71 12.93 19.41
C VAL A 171 -7.91 12.35 18.66
N THR A 172 -7.73 11.83 17.45
CA THR A 172 -8.84 11.40 16.58
C THR A 172 -9.40 10.03 16.96
N ARG A 173 -8.64 9.19 17.67
CA ARG A 173 -8.95 7.78 17.93
C ARG A 173 -9.29 6.99 16.66
N ASP A 174 -8.69 7.38 15.54
CA ASP A 174 -8.99 6.87 14.19
C ASP A 174 -10.47 7.04 13.77
N ALA A 175 -11.22 7.94 14.41
CA ALA A 175 -12.59 8.26 14.01
C ALA A 175 -12.65 9.04 12.67
N SER A 176 -11.55 9.69 12.30
CA SER A 176 -11.37 10.42 11.04
C SER A 176 -9.92 10.33 10.58
N ASP A 177 -9.71 10.38 9.25
CA ASP A 177 -8.38 10.52 8.64
C ASP A 177 -7.78 11.90 8.86
N TYR A 178 -8.61 12.87 9.24
CA TYR A 178 -8.29 14.28 9.28
C TYR A 178 -8.15 14.77 10.71
N LEU A 179 -7.16 15.63 10.95
CA LEU A 179 -7.03 16.42 12.17
C LEU A 179 -6.50 17.81 11.83
N TRP A 180 -7.22 18.84 12.26
CA TRP A 180 -6.76 20.22 12.19
C TRP A 180 -5.81 20.53 13.33
N TYR A 181 -4.68 21.16 13.00
CA TYR A 181 -3.77 21.79 13.94
C TYR A 181 -3.79 23.28 13.65
N ILE A 182 -4.38 24.07 14.54
CA ILE A 182 -4.59 25.51 14.33
C ILE A 182 -3.82 26.30 15.37
N THR A 183 -3.13 27.34 14.93
CA THR A 183 -2.51 28.29 15.84
C THR A 183 -2.52 29.70 15.26
N SER A 184 -2.18 30.68 16.09
CA SER A 184 -2.09 32.08 15.68
C SER A 184 -0.67 32.61 15.87
N VAL A 185 -0.24 33.47 14.97
CA VAL A 185 1.05 34.16 15.05
C VAL A 185 0.84 35.66 14.87
N ASP A 186 1.26 36.43 15.87
CA ASP A 186 1.27 37.89 15.78
C ASP A 186 2.56 38.36 15.10
N ILE A 187 2.38 39.18 14.07
CA ILE A 187 3.44 39.77 13.25
C ILE A 187 3.47 41.28 13.51
N GLY A 188 4.64 41.79 13.88
CA GLY A 188 4.84 43.22 14.09
C GLY A 188 4.67 44.00 12.77
N SER A 189 4.04 45.16 12.83
CA SER A 189 3.89 46.05 11.65
C SER A 189 5.23 46.56 11.11
N SER A 190 6.30 46.47 11.90
CA SER A 190 7.66 46.82 11.53
C SER A 190 8.44 45.69 10.86
N GLU A 191 7.88 44.49 10.66
CA GLU A 191 8.63 43.39 10.02
C GLU A 191 9.11 43.77 8.62
N SER A 192 10.37 43.46 8.30
CA SER A 192 11.00 43.86 7.03
C SER A 192 10.30 43.28 5.80
N PHE A 193 9.77 42.06 5.89
CA PHE A 193 9.07 41.41 4.78
C PHE A 193 7.79 42.14 4.36
N LEU A 194 7.13 42.86 5.28
CA LEU A 194 5.96 43.68 4.96
C LEU A 194 6.33 44.94 4.16
N ARG A 195 7.61 45.30 4.13
CA ARG A 195 8.16 46.53 3.52
C ARG A 195 9.02 46.22 2.29
N GLY A 196 8.70 45.12 1.60
CA GLY A 196 9.41 44.68 0.38
C GLY A 196 10.59 43.74 0.62
N GLY A 197 10.79 43.26 1.85
CA GLY A 197 11.71 42.17 2.16
C GLY A 197 11.22 40.80 1.67
N GLU A 198 12.02 39.76 1.89
CA GLU A 198 11.63 38.40 1.52
C GLU A 198 10.53 37.84 2.45
N LEU A 199 9.54 37.15 1.87
CA LEU A 199 8.50 36.48 2.65
C LEU A 199 9.08 35.44 3.62
N PRO A 200 8.50 35.32 4.83
CA PRO A 200 8.94 34.33 5.80
C PRO A 200 8.66 32.91 5.29
N THR A 201 9.48 31.97 5.74
CA THR A 201 9.38 30.56 5.37
C THR A 201 8.80 29.75 6.53
N LEU A 202 7.69 29.05 6.28
CA LEU A 202 7.11 28.09 7.21
C LEU A 202 7.73 26.72 6.99
N ILE A 203 8.14 26.09 8.09
CA ILE A 203 8.60 24.72 8.16
C ILE A 203 7.60 23.92 9.00
N VAL A 204 7.11 22.81 8.46
CA VAL A 204 6.24 21.86 9.19
C VAL A 204 6.83 20.47 9.02
N GLN A 205 7.19 19.83 10.12
CA GLN A 205 7.61 18.44 10.12
C GLN A 205 6.49 17.54 10.66
N SER A 206 6.18 16.50 9.92
CA SER A 206 5.13 15.53 10.26
C SER A 206 5.69 14.11 10.26
N THR A 207 5.12 13.28 11.12
CA THR A 207 5.39 11.84 11.18
C THR A 207 4.55 11.04 10.18
N GLY A 208 3.57 11.67 9.54
CA GLY A 208 2.78 11.13 8.46
C GLY A 208 1.36 11.73 8.43
N HIS A 209 0.56 11.49 7.40
CA HIS A 209 0.94 10.93 6.10
C HIS A 209 0.92 12.00 5.01
N ALA A 210 0.06 13.00 5.14
CA ALA A 210 0.09 14.23 4.36
C ALA A 210 -0.30 15.43 5.21
N VAL A 211 0.00 16.64 4.73
CA VAL A 211 -0.45 17.89 5.32
C VAL A 211 -0.85 18.88 4.22
N HIS A 212 -1.94 19.60 4.46
CA HIS A 212 -2.29 20.81 3.72
C HIS A 212 -2.14 22.03 4.63
N ILE A 213 -1.49 23.08 4.12
CA ILE A 213 -1.16 24.28 4.89
C ILE A 213 -2.10 25.40 4.46
N PHE A 214 -2.84 25.96 5.41
CA PHE A 214 -3.69 27.12 5.21
C PHE A 214 -3.18 28.30 6.04
N ILE A 215 -3.08 29.46 5.39
CA ILE A 215 -2.70 30.72 6.01
C ILE A 215 -3.85 31.69 5.81
N ASN A 216 -4.43 32.17 6.91
CA ASN A 216 -5.59 33.07 6.91
C ASN A 216 -6.76 32.55 6.02
N GLY A 217 -7.02 31.23 6.08
CA GLY A 217 -8.07 30.56 5.32
C GLY A 217 -7.70 30.21 3.86
N GLN A 218 -6.53 30.60 3.37
CA GLN A 218 -6.09 30.31 2.00
C GLN A 218 -5.06 29.17 1.96
N LEU A 219 -5.24 28.22 1.03
CA LEU A 219 -4.29 27.13 0.81
C LEU A 219 -2.94 27.71 0.33
N SER A 220 -1.90 27.47 1.11
CA SER A 220 -0.54 27.93 0.83
C SER A 220 0.39 26.83 0.33
N GLY A 221 0.03 25.55 0.51
CA GLY A 221 0.85 24.44 0.06
C GLY A 221 0.44 23.08 0.62
N SER A 222 1.13 22.03 0.18
CA SER A 222 0.90 20.66 0.64
C SER A 222 2.18 19.83 0.56
N ALA A 223 2.29 18.81 1.40
CA ALA A 223 3.37 17.83 1.38
C ALA A 223 2.87 16.48 1.89
N PHE A 224 3.52 15.39 1.47
CA PHE A 224 3.17 14.04 1.85
C PHE A 224 4.40 13.12 1.89
N GLY A 225 4.29 12.04 2.65
CA GLY A 225 5.28 10.97 2.70
C GLY A 225 4.97 9.83 1.73
N THR A 226 5.75 8.76 1.79
CA THR A 226 5.50 7.52 1.04
C THR A 226 5.33 6.33 1.99
N ARG A 227 5.01 5.15 1.44
CA ARG A 227 4.95 3.90 2.21
C ARG A 227 6.27 3.60 2.93
N GLU A 228 7.39 3.82 2.26
CA GLU A 228 8.75 3.61 2.79
C GLU A 228 9.14 4.75 3.74
N ASN A 229 8.92 6.00 3.31
CA ASN A 229 9.31 7.20 4.04
C ASN A 229 8.09 8.01 4.46
N ARG A 230 7.44 7.59 5.55
CA ARG A 230 6.21 8.23 6.05
C ARG A 230 6.43 9.63 6.62
N ARG A 231 7.59 9.85 7.24
CA ARG A 231 7.96 11.17 7.80
C ARG A 231 8.35 12.09 6.65
N PHE A 232 7.88 13.33 6.71
CA PHE A 232 8.18 14.34 5.71
C PHE A 232 8.28 15.74 6.33
N LYS A 233 8.83 16.67 5.55
CA LYS A 233 9.00 18.08 5.92
C LYS A 233 8.44 18.96 4.80
N PHE A 234 7.49 19.82 5.13
CA PHE A 234 7.11 20.94 4.29
C PHE A 234 8.04 22.12 4.54
N THR A 235 8.40 22.84 3.48
CA THR A 235 9.13 24.11 3.55
C THR A 235 8.64 25.01 2.43
N GLY A 236 8.04 26.14 2.77
CA GLY A 236 7.45 27.05 1.80
C GLY A 236 7.36 28.48 2.32
N LYS A 237 7.50 29.45 1.41
CA LYS A 237 7.24 30.86 1.72
C LYS A 237 5.74 31.06 1.99
N VAL A 238 5.39 31.81 3.03
CA VAL A 238 4.01 32.09 3.42
C VAL A 238 3.73 33.58 3.44
N ASN A 239 2.54 33.97 3.00
CA ASN A 239 2.12 35.36 3.00
C ASN A 239 1.41 35.70 4.32
N LEU A 240 2.05 36.52 5.15
CA LEU A 240 1.51 36.98 6.44
C LEU A 240 1.26 38.49 6.37
N HIS A 241 0.29 38.98 7.14
CA HIS A 241 0.03 40.41 7.29
C HIS A 241 0.41 40.91 8.68
N ALA A 242 0.47 42.23 8.88
CA ALA A 242 0.64 42.80 10.21
C ALA A 242 -0.53 42.39 11.14
N GLY A 243 -0.23 42.15 12.41
CA GLY A 243 -1.21 41.66 13.40
C GLY A 243 -1.31 40.14 13.43
N THR A 244 -2.45 39.63 13.88
CA THR A 244 -2.69 38.21 14.11
C THR A 244 -2.97 37.47 12.82
N ASN A 245 -2.17 36.44 12.51
CA ASN A 245 -2.39 35.54 11.39
C ASN A 245 -2.77 34.15 11.90
N LYS A 246 -3.72 33.49 11.24
CA LYS A 246 -4.14 32.12 11.53
C LYS A 246 -3.37 31.16 10.64
N ILE A 247 -2.70 30.18 11.25
CA ILE A 247 -2.06 29.05 10.57
C ILE A 247 -2.88 27.81 10.90
N ALA A 248 -3.49 27.20 9.90
CA ALA A 248 -4.25 25.96 10.04
C ALA A 248 -3.58 24.86 9.19
N LEU A 249 -3.24 23.75 9.82
CA LEU A 249 -2.60 22.61 9.18
C LEU A 249 -3.56 21.43 9.21
N LEU A 250 -4.01 20.98 8.05
CA LEU A 250 -4.84 19.78 7.92
C LEU A 250 -3.91 18.58 7.80
N SER A 251 -3.75 17.84 8.89
CA SER A 251 -3.01 16.57 8.89
C SER A 251 -3.90 15.44 8.41
N VAL A 252 -3.37 14.57 7.56
CA VAL A 252 -4.10 13.45 6.95
C VAL A 252 -3.39 12.13 7.22
N ALA A 253 -4.10 11.15 7.76
CA ALA A 253 -3.65 9.79 7.95
C ALA A 253 -4.20 8.87 6.85
N VAL A 254 -3.32 8.34 5.98
CA VAL A 254 -3.68 7.41 4.90
C VAL A 254 -3.54 5.94 5.36
N GLY A 255 -4.42 5.54 6.28
CA GLY A 255 -4.40 4.23 6.94
C GLY A 255 -3.27 4.08 7.98
N LEU A 256 -3.39 3.11 8.89
CA LEU A 256 -2.46 2.92 10.01
C LEU A 256 -1.40 1.84 9.73
N PRO A 257 -0.24 1.90 10.41
CA PRO A 257 0.77 0.85 10.35
C PRO A 257 0.22 -0.55 10.63
N ASN A 258 0.61 -1.54 9.82
CA ASN A 258 0.16 -2.93 9.91
C ASN A 258 1.30 -3.96 9.96
N VAL A 259 2.56 -3.52 9.86
CA VAL A 259 3.74 -4.39 9.89
C VAL A 259 4.97 -3.62 10.41
N GLY A 260 5.83 -4.28 11.18
CA GLY A 260 7.03 -3.71 11.78
C GLY A 260 7.20 -4.07 13.26
N GLY A 261 8.40 -3.93 13.82
CA GLY A 261 8.58 -4.06 15.26
C GLY A 261 7.94 -2.87 15.98
N HIS A 262 7.07 -3.14 16.96
CA HIS A 262 6.36 -2.13 17.74
C HIS A 262 5.64 -1.07 16.89
N PHE A 263 5.02 -1.48 15.77
CA PHE A 263 4.37 -0.52 14.87
C PHE A 263 3.19 0.21 15.53
N GLU A 264 2.61 -0.37 16.59
CA GLU A 264 1.58 0.22 17.43
C GLU A 264 2.04 1.47 18.18
N THR A 265 3.35 1.66 18.36
CA THR A 265 3.92 2.84 19.05
C THR A 265 4.36 3.92 18.06
N TRP A 266 4.09 3.75 16.76
CA TRP A 266 4.52 4.70 15.74
C TRP A 266 3.56 5.88 15.66
N ASN A 267 4.07 7.06 16.01
CA ASN A 267 3.28 8.30 15.95
C ASN A 267 2.86 8.67 14.52
N THR A 268 1.71 9.33 14.42
CA THR A 268 1.16 9.94 13.21
C THR A 268 0.83 11.41 13.45
N GLY A 269 0.87 12.21 12.39
CA GLY A 269 0.56 13.64 12.43
C GLY A 269 1.73 14.54 12.78
N ILE A 270 1.40 15.78 13.13
CA ILE A 270 2.35 16.88 13.24
C ILE A 270 2.87 16.96 14.67
N LEU A 271 4.03 16.36 14.91
CA LEU A 271 4.74 16.43 16.20
C LEU A 271 5.95 17.38 16.17
N GLY A 272 6.07 18.12 15.07
CA GLY A 272 7.04 19.18 14.91
C GLY A 272 8.45 18.70 14.55
N PRO A 273 9.38 19.66 14.44
CA PRO A 273 9.18 21.09 14.69
C PRO A 273 8.23 21.78 13.69
N VAL A 274 7.49 22.78 14.17
CA VAL A 274 6.77 23.77 13.35
C VAL A 274 7.41 25.13 13.61
N ALA A 275 7.96 25.77 12.58
CA ALA A 275 8.74 26.99 12.76
C ALA A 275 8.58 27.98 11.60
N LEU A 276 8.64 29.26 11.94
CA LEU A 276 8.74 30.39 11.00
C LEU A 276 10.19 30.89 10.97
N HIS A 277 10.73 31.05 9.77
CA HIS A 277 12.03 31.65 9.51
C HIS A 277 11.88 32.94 8.69
N GLY A 278 12.84 33.85 8.81
CA GLY A 278 12.85 35.09 8.03
C GLY A 278 12.04 36.23 8.65
N LEU A 279 11.74 36.15 9.95
CA LEU A 279 11.30 37.31 10.74
C LEU A 279 12.54 38.13 11.14
N ASP A 280 12.35 39.41 11.46
CA ASP A 280 13.44 40.31 11.88
C ASP A 280 14.13 39.81 13.17
N GLN A 281 13.37 39.14 14.05
CA GLN A 281 13.88 38.47 15.26
C GLN A 281 14.51 37.09 14.99
N GLY A 282 14.56 36.66 13.73
CA GLY A 282 15.11 35.38 13.29
C GLY A 282 14.06 34.27 13.20
N LYS A 283 14.34 33.14 13.86
CA LYS A 283 13.47 31.95 13.86
C LYS A 283 12.48 32.03 15.03
N ARG A 284 11.20 31.80 14.75
CA ARG A 284 10.16 31.57 15.77
C ARG A 284 9.72 30.11 15.74
N ASP A 285 9.92 29.41 16.85
CA ASP A 285 9.40 28.06 17.03
C ASP A 285 7.95 28.12 17.53
N LEU A 286 7.04 27.52 16.77
CA LEU A 286 5.61 27.48 17.07
C LEU A 286 5.21 26.17 17.77
N SER A 287 6.12 25.21 17.92
CA SER A 287 5.80 23.85 18.37
C SER A 287 5.27 23.80 19.82
N TRP A 288 5.60 24.80 20.63
CA TRP A 288 5.29 24.86 22.07
C TRP A 288 4.23 25.89 22.45
N GLN A 289 3.67 26.61 21.47
CA GLN A 289 2.61 27.58 21.73
C GLN A 289 1.24 26.91 21.85
N LYS A 290 0.19 27.70 22.09
CA LYS A 290 -1.17 27.18 22.14
C LYS A 290 -1.60 26.71 20.74
N TRP A 291 -1.97 25.44 20.64
CA TRP A 291 -2.58 24.84 19.45
C TRP A 291 -4.01 24.45 19.76
N THR A 292 -4.86 24.60 18.76
CA THR A 292 -6.27 24.23 18.77
C THR A 292 -6.51 23.11 17.76
N TYR A 293 -7.35 22.14 18.14
CA TYR A 293 -7.56 20.89 17.42
C TYR A 293 -9.03 20.70 17.11
N GLN A 294 -9.31 20.17 15.91
CA GLN A 294 -10.64 19.75 15.45
C GLN A 294 -10.51 18.50 14.57
#